data_AF-A0A537X5G0-F1
#
_entry.id   AF-A0A537X5G0-F1
#
_cell.length_a   1.000
_cell.length_b   1.000
_cell.length_c   1.000
_cell.angle_alpha   90.00
_cell.angle_beta   90.00
_cell.angle_gamma   90.00
#
_symmetry.space_group_name_H-M   'P 1'
#
loop_
_entity.id
_entity.type
_entity.pdbx_description
1 polymer ?
#
loop_
_entity_poly.entity_id
_entity_poly.type
_entity_poly.pdbx_seq_one_letter_code
_entity_poly.pdbx_strand_id
1 'polypeptide(L)'
;MLGIEKGGPRPDEPPRRRAWDVVNAGFDALALTAAVVLVALGALNLYATSGWQSAARQLAVAAPGLVLLVALRRMRIERLSGLGWGCYGLSVALLAAVPVVGVATKGARRWIGAGAFSVQPSELAKLGLLLVLAHVLTSDRPPGRRFLWAVGVWAVPTGLTLLQPDLSTALLLTTLLAAMLILARIPWRYLLPPVVAVAVAAPLALPLLRSYQLERLQGFFTRSPDAAGGYTLQQAHIALASGGLTGRFGDGVHHLLAQYLPENHTDLAFASIAQQFGLVAGLVAVAVTLLIVWRMALAGRGSRTSVGMLIGAGLAVLFGTQVAISVAGNLGLLPIAGIPFPLVRPPRWLARIAFSLTVVLLACAGYGRHVQIARGASLRQAARTQMTRCVSLPAPRGVITDRHGAPLAGNADQSEVAAIPSVLRRDPAAVDALAGLLGRPPADVAATVSHSDGMLVKLGEVDAVTGGRISAARVPGVVLLPSPKRVYPAGPLVAPFVGFVGADTEKDHKRWPGLPVGERVGRAGIERHYDAVLRGVAGEQCFLVDPKGRPVGLERHRDPVPGLDLRLSIDLGLQQQLSAALGGALTASGGDLGAAVAMDPKTGQVL
;
A
#
# COMPACT_ATOMS: atom_id res chain seq x y z
N MET A 1 46.60 -28.79 75.80
CA MET A 1 46.62 -28.17 74.47
C MET A 1 45.71 -29.00 73.57
N LEU A 2 44.67 -28.37 73.04
CA LEU A 2 43.44 -28.98 72.52
C LEU A 2 43.66 -29.81 71.24
N GLY A 3 43.02 -30.99 71.20
CA GLY A 3 42.82 -31.80 70.01
C GLY A 3 41.67 -31.26 69.15
N ILE A 4 41.84 -31.35 67.83
CA ILE A 4 40.86 -30.94 66.83
C ILE A 4 40.17 -32.19 66.30
N GLU A 5 38.92 -32.40 66.70
CA GLU A 5 38.01 -33.38 66.10
C GLU A 5 37.18 -32.76 64.97
N LYS A 6 36.87 -33.62 63.98
CA LYS A 6 36.15 -33.35 62.74
C LYS A 6 34.68 -33.03 62.99
N GLY A 7 34.21 -31.88 62.49
CA GLY A 7 32.78 -31.60 62.32
C GLY A 7 32.22 -32.27 61.06
N GLY A 8 31.23 -33.15 61.21
CA GLY A 8 30.53 -33.84 60.13
C GLY A 8 29.60 -32.96 59.28
N PRO A 9 29.00 -33.51 58.21
CA PRO A 9 28.15 -32.76 57.29
C PRO A 9 26.76 -32.49 57.89
N ARG A 10 26.23 -31.27 57.68
CA ARG A 10 24.86 -30.87 58.05
C ARG A 10 23.83 -31.54 57.11
N PRO A 11 22.65 -31.94 57.61
CA PRO A 11 21.62 -32.58 56.80
C PRO A 11 20.82 -31.57 55.96
N ASP A 12 20.64 -31.92 54.69
CA ASP A 12 19.44 -31.75 53.87
C ASP A 12 18.62 -30.46 54.01
N GLU A 13 19.04 -29.38 53.34
CA GLU A 13 18.07 -28.38 52.86
C GLU A 13 17.39 -28.92 51.59
N PRO A 14 16.05 -29.10 51.56
CA PRO A 14 15.38 -29.39 50.30
C PRO A 14 15.58 -28.18 49.38
N PRO A 15 15.82 -28.38 48.07
CA PRO A 15 16.00 -27.27 47.16
C PRO A 15 14.74 -26.40 47.21
N ARG A 16 14.91 -25.11 47.53
CA ARG A 16 13.86 -24.07 47.41
C ARG A 16 13.36 -24.06 45.97
N ARG A 17 12.37 -24.91 45.67
CA ARG A 17 11.55 -24.80 44.46
C ARG A 17 10.79 -23.49 44.59
N ARG A 18 11.02 -22.56 43.66
CA ARG A 18 10.24 -21.32 43.64
C ARG A 18 8.80 -21.73 43.31
N ALA A 19 7.81 -21.01 43.83
CA ALA A 19 6.39 -21.27 43.57
C ALA A 19 6.01 -21.30 42.07
N TRP A 20 6.90 -20.85 41.17
CA TRP A 20 6.77 -20.95 39.71
C TRP A 20 7.07 -22.35 39.14
N ASP A 21 7.69 -23.25 39.91
CA ASP A 21 8.11 -24.58 39.44
C ASP A 21 6.98 -25.63 39.47
N VAL A 22 5.78 -25.30 39.98
CA VAL A 22 4.69 -26.27 40.22
C VAL A 22 3.53 -26.17 39.21
N VAL A 23 3.51 -25.18 38.30
CA VAL A 23 2.51 -25.14 37.21
C VAL A 23 2.94 -25.98 35.98
N ASN A 24 4.19 -26.47 35.96
CA ASN A 24 4.79 -27.13 34.79
C ASN A 24 4.88 -28.66 34.96
N ALA A 25 3.83 -29.38 34.57
CA ALA A 25 3.93 -30.82 34.28
C ALA A 25 3.50 -31.19 32.85
N GLY A 26 3.13 -30.24 31.98
CA GLY A 26 2.79 -30.62 30.60
C GLY A 26 2.73 -29.53 29.54
N PHE A 27 2.60 -28.24 29.89
CA PHE A 27 2.45 -27.19 28.87
C PHE A 27 3.04 -25.85 29.30
N ASP A 28 3.76 -25.21 28.38
CA ASP A 28 4.16 -23.82 28.50
C ASP A 28 2.97 -22.90 28.18
N ALA A 29 2.10 -22.70 29.18
CA ALA A 29 0.86 -21.93 29.01
C ALA A 29 1.10 -20.53 28.44
N LEU A 30 2.21 -19.91 28.84
CA LEU A 30 2.59 -18.57 28.39
C LEU A 30 2.91 -18.52 26.89
N ALA A 31 3.64 -19.52 26.37
CA ALA A 31 3.89 -19.64 24.94
C ALA A 31 2.60 -19.93 24.15
N LEU A 32 1.67 -20.72 24.71
CA LEU A 32 0.37 -20.98 24.07
C LEU A 32 -0.46 -19.72 23.95
N THR A 33 -0.60 -18.99 25.05
CA THR A 33 -1.37 -17.74 25.08
C THR A 33 -0.79 -16.74 24.10
N ALA A 34 0.54 -16.65 24.02
CA ALA A 34 1.22 -15.80 23.06
C ALA A 34 0.92 -16.21 21.60
N ALA A 35 0.96 -17.51 21.28
CA ALA A 35 0.63 -18.01 19.95
C ALA A 35 -0.85 -17.73 19.58
N VAL A 36 -1.78 -17.92 20.52
CA VAL A 36 -3.20 -17.62 20.31
C VAL A 36 -3.43 -16.13 20.04
N VAL A 37 -2.79 -15.25 20.81
CA VAL A 37 -2.85 -13.80 20.59
C VAL A 37 -2.32 -13.44 19.19
N LEU A 38 -1.22 -14.05 18.74
CA LEU A 38 -0.67 -13.78 17.42
C LEU A 38 -1.59 -14.25 16.28
N VAL A 39 -2.20 -15.43 16.42
CA VAL A 39 -3.20 -15.94 15.46
C VAL A 39 -4.43 -15.04 15.42
N ALA A 40 -4.91 -14.59 16.59
CA ALA A 40 -6.05 -13.67 16.69
C ALA A 40 -5.75 -12.32 16.01
N LEU A 41 -4.58 -11.73 16.25
CA LEU A 41 -4.15 -10.50 15.59
C LEU A 41 -4.05 -10.67 14.06
N GLY A 42 -3.53 -11.81 13.60
CA GLY A 42 -3.51 -12.15 12.18
C GLY A 42 -4.91 -12.23 11.56
N ALA A 43 -5.83 -12.92 12.23
CA ALA A 43 -7.21 -13.07 11.77
C ALA A 43 -7.96 -11.73 11.76
N LEU A 44 -7.74 -10.87 12.75
CA LEU A 44 -8.29 -9.50 12.80
C LEU A 44 -7.77 -8.66 11.63
N ASN A 45 -6.47 -8.74 11.32
CA ASN A 45 -5.88 -8.06 10.16
C ASN A 45 -6.48 -8.55 8.83
N LEU A 46 -6.69 -9.86 8.67
CA LEU A 46 -7.35 -10.40 7.47
C LEU A 46 -8.81 -9.97 7.38
N TYR A 47 -9.53 -9.95 8.49
CA TYR A 47 -10.92 -9.48 8.55
C TYR A 47 -11.04 -8.04 8.06
N ALA A 48 -10.17 -7.17 8.54
CA ALA A 48 -10.18 -5.75 8.22
C ALA A 48 -9.68 -5.43 6.79
N THR A 49 -8.78 -6.24 6.22
CA THR A 49 -8.27 -6.03 4.85
C THR A 49 -9.12 -6.71 3.77
N SER A 50 -9.59 -7.92 4.04
CA SER A 50 -10.11 -8.85 3.03
C SER A 50 -11.42 -9.54 3.43
N GLY A 51 -12.00 -9.16 4.56
CA GLY A 51 -13.31 -9.62 5.03
C GLY A 51 -13.27 -10.96 5.77
N TRP A 52 -14.47 -11.41 6.15
CA TRP A 52 -14.66 -12.59 7.00
C TRP A 52 -14.17 -13.89 6.36
N GLN A 53 -14.34 -14.07 5.04
CA GLN A 53 -13.96 -15.34 4.40
C GLN A 53 -12.46 -15.64 4.56
N SER A 54 -11.59 -14.63 4.46
CA SER A 54 -10.15 -14.80 4.63
C SER A 54 -9.76 -15.09 6.08
N ALA A 55 -10.37 -14.38 7.03
CA ALA A 55 -10.15 -14.61 8.46
C ALA A 55 -10.58 -16.03 8.87
N ALA A 56 -11.75 -16.49 8.40
CA ALA A 56 -12.24 -17.84 8.66
C ALA A 56 -11.30 -18.93 8.10
N ARG A 57 -10.74 -18.73 6.89
CA ARG A 57 -9.75 -19.65 6.31
C ARG A 57 -8.48 -19.74 7.16
N GLN A 58 -7.98 -18.62 7.69
CA GLN A 58 -6.82 -18.63 8.58
C GLN A 58 -7.09 -19.38 9.89
N LEU A 59 -8.25 -19.18 10.50
CA LEU A 59 -8.64 -19.88 11.72
C LEU A 59 -8.83 -21.39 11.46
N ALA A 60 -9.35 -21.77 10.30
CA ALA A 60 -9.46 -23.18 9.89
C ALA A 60 -8.08 -23.85 9.78
N VAL A 61 -7.06 -23.14 9.30
CA VAL A 61 -5.67 -23.65 9.23
C VAL A 61 -5.04 -23.82 10.62
N ALA A 62 -5.50 -23.07 11.63
CA ALA A 62 -5.00 -23.23 13.00
C ALA A 62 -5.43 -24.57 13.64
N ALA A 63 -6.57 -25.14 13.22
CA ALA A 63 -7.10 -26.39 13.79
C ALA A 63 -6.17 -27.61 13.57
N PRO A 64 -5.68 -27.91 12.35
CA PRO A 64 -4.65 -28.93 12.14
C PRO A 64 -3.38 -28.72 12.98
N GLY A 65 -2.97 -27.47 13.18
CA GLY A 65 -1.83 -27.12 14.03
C GLY A 65 -2.06 -27.50 15.50
N LEU A 66 -3.27 -27.28 16.02
CA LEU A 66 -3.66 -27.68 17.38
C LEU A 66 -3.70 -29.21 17.53
N VAL A 67 -4.20 -29.92 16.51
CA VAL A 67 -4.17 -31.39 16.48
C VAL A 67 -2.73 -31.89 16.48
N LEU A 68 -1.85 -31.29 15.66
CA LEU A 68 -0.44 -31.63 15.61
C LEU A 68 0.27 -31.39 16.95
N LEU A 69 -0.03 -30.27 17.62
CA LEU A 69 0.47 -29.96 18.96
C LEU A 69 0.10 -31.07 19.97
N VAL A 70 -1.17 -31.50 19.98
CA VAL A 70 -1.67 -32.55 20.87
C VAL A 70 -1.06 -33.92 20.52
N ALA A 71 -0.80 -34.19 19.24
CA ALA A 71 -0.15 -35.42 18.79
C ALA A 71 1.33 -35.46 19.20
N LEU A 72 2.08 -34.39 18.91
CA LEU A 72 3.52 -34.30 19.18
C LEU A 72 3.83 -34.28 20.68
N ARG A 73 2.94 -33.80 21.55
CA ARG A 73 3.16 -33.78 23.01
C ARG A 73 3.48 -35.16 23.61
N ARG A 74 2.93 -36.23 23.01
CA ARG A 74 3.09 -37.61 23.50
C ARG A 74 4.30 -38.30 22.87
N MET A 75 4.95 -37.67 21.89
CA MET A 75 6.10 -38.24 21.21
C MET A 75 7.37 -37.97 21.99
N ARG A 76 8.14 -39.03 22.23
CA ARG A 76 9.49 -38.89 22.77
C ARG A 76 10.41 -38.31 21.71
N ILE A 77 11.45 -37.61 22.15
CA ILE A 77 12.34 -36.84 21.28
C ILE A 77 13.13 -37.73 20.31
N GLU A 78 13.33 -39.00 20.65
CA GLU A 78 14.00 -39.98 19.79
C GLU A 78 13.15 -40.35 18.57
N ARG A 79 11.81 -40.30 18.66
CA ARG A 79 10.93 -40.50 17.50
C ARG A 79 10.86 -39.27 16.61
N LEU A 80 11.17 -38.10 17.16
CA LEU A 80 11.15 -36.84 16.44
C LEU A 80 12.29 -36.75 15.40
N SER A 81 13.40 -37.47 15.61
CA SER A 81 14.49 -37.56 14.62
C SER A 81 14.06 -38.37 13.37
N GLY A 82 13.38 -39.50 13.57
CA GLY A 82 12.81 -40.30 12.47
C GLY A 82 11.75 -39.53 11.69
N LEU A 83 10.86 -38.83 12.40
CA LEU A 83 9.90 -37.90 11.79
C LEU A 83 10.61 -36.79 11.00
N GLY A 84 11.73 -36.27 11.52
CA GLY A 84 12.55 -35.26 10.85
C GLY A 84 13.04 -35.70 9.48
N TRP A 85 13.56 -36.93 9.36
CA TRP A 85 13.96 -37.50 8.07
C TRP A 85 12.78 -37.70 7.12
N GLY A 86 11.62 -38.12 7.64
CA GLY A 86 10.38 -38.21 6.85
C GLY A 86 9.94 -36.84 6.31
N CYS A 87 9.89 -35.82 7.16
CA CYS A 87 9.56 -34.44 6.77
C CYS A 87 10.58 -33.88 5.76
N TYR A 88 11.87 -34.15 5.97
CA TYR A 88 12.92 -33.73 5.04
C TYR A 88 12.76 -34.41 3.67
N GLY A 89 12.63 -35.74 3.63
CA GLY A 89 12.44 -36.48 2.38
C GLY A 89 11.19 -36.06 1.63
N LEU A 90 10.06 -35.92 2.34
CA LEU A 90 8.82 -35.40 1.77
C LEU A 90 8.99 -33.98 1.25
N SER A 91 9.66 -33.09 1.99
CA SER A 91 9.88 -31.71 1.55
C SER A 91 10.74 -31.62 0.28
N VAL A 92 11.78 -32.45 0.17
CA VAL A 92 12.65 -32.52 -1.02
C VAL A 92 11.86 -33.06 -2.21
N ALA A 93 11.08 -34.12 -2.02
CA ALA A 93 10.21 -34.66 -3.08
C ALA A 93 9.18 -33.62 -3.55
N LEU A 94 8.54 -32.91 -2.63
CA LEU A 94 7.59 -31.85 -2.96
C LEU A 94 8.29 -30.68 -3.68
N LEU A 95 9.46 -30.21 -3.21
CA LEU A 95 10.25 -29.16 -3.86
C LEU A 95 10.68 -29.55 -5.28
N ALA A 96 11.04 -30.82 -5.50
CA ALA A 96 11.37 -31.34 -6.81
C ALA A 96 10.14 -31.47 -7.73
N ALA A 97 8.93 -31.65 -7.16
CA ALA A 97 7.68 -31.72 -7.91
C ALA A 97 7.11 -30.34 -8.31
N VAL A 98 7.45 -29.26 -7.57
CA VAL A 98 6.93 -27.90 -7.83
C VAL A 98 7.14 -27.40 -9.27
N PRO A 99 8.30 -27.61 -9.94
CA PRO A 99 8.47 -27.14 -11.31
C PRO A 99 7.44 -27.71 -12.29
N VAL A 100 6.96 -28.94 -12.03
CA VAL A 100 6.03 -29.68 -12.88
C VAL A 100 4.57 -29.43 -12.48
N VAL A 101 4.25 -29.56 -11.20
CA VAL A 101 2.87 -29.56 -10.67
C VAL A 101 2.49 -28.23 -10.00
N GLY A 102 3.47 -27.34 -9.80
CA GLY A 102 3.28 -26.10 -9.06
C GLY A 102 2.50 -25.04 -9.83
N VAL A 103 1.72 -24.26 -9.09
CA VAL A 103 0.96 -23.12 -9.61
C VAL A 103 1.88 -21.91 -9.74
N ALA A 104 1.83 -21.24 -10.89
CA ALA A 104 2.61 -20.02 -11.12
C ALA A 104 1.91 -18.81 -10.47
N THR A 105 2.59 -18.17 -9.53
CA THR A 105 2.15 -16.95 -8.87
C THR A 105 3.26 -15.90 -8.95
N LYS A 106 2.95 -14.69 -9.45
CA LYS A 106 3.90 -13.56 -9.55
C LYS A 106 5.23 -13.92 -10.23
N GLY A 107 5.17 -14.74 -11.28
CA GLY A 107 6.35 -15.13 -12.07
C GLY A 107 7.20 -16.28 -11.49
N ALA A 108 6.77 -16.93 -10.41
CA ALA A 108 7.45 -18.12 -9.86
C ALA A 108 6.46 -19.24 -9.50
N ARG A 109 6.86 -20.50 -9.74
CA ARG A 109 6.13 -21.70 -9.27
C ARG A 109 6.72 -22.12 -7.93
N ARG A 110 5.96 -21.90 -6.84
CA ARG A 110 6.39 -22.19 -5.45
C ARG A 110 5.34 -22.90 -4.62
N TRP A 111 4.10 -22.95 -5.10
CA TRP A 111 2.94 -23.46 -4.38
C TRP A 111 2.38 -24.68 -5.09
N ILE A 112 1.95 -25.67 -4.30
CA ILE A 112 1.17 -26.80 -4.80
C ILE A 112 -0.28 -26.55 -4.38
N GLY A 113 -1.17 -26.44 -5.36
CA GLY A 113 -2.59 -26.22 -5.13
C GLY A 113 -3.31 -27.51 -4.73
N ALA A 114 -4.09 -27.47 -3.65
CA ALA A 114 -4.97 -28.53 -3.19
C ALA A 114 -6.39 -27.97 -3.04
N GLY A 115 -7.00 -27.56 -4.17
CA GLY A 115 -8.32 -26.93 -4.20
C GLY A 115 -8.35 -25.60 -3.45
N ALA A 116 -9.07 -25.54 -2.32
CA ALA A 116 -9.20 -24.34 -1.49
C ALA A 116 -7.95 -23.99 -0.66
N PHE A 117 -6.98 -24.91 -0.59
CA PHE A 117 -5.74 -24.74 0.17
C PHE A 117 -4.53 -24.76 -0.75
N SER A 118 -3.48 -24.05 -0.36
CA SER A 118 -2.19 -24.09 -1.04
C SER A 118 -1.11 -24.44 -0.02
N VAL A 119 -0.28 -25.42 -0.37
CA VAL A 119 0.85 -25.83 0.48
C VAL A 119 2.13 -25.32 -0.17
N GLN A 120 2.96 -24.66 0.63
CA GLN A 120 4.29 -24.24 0.22
C GLN A 120 5.32 -25.27 0.72
N PRO A 121 5.94 -26.07 -0.17
CA PRO A 121 6.88 -27.13 0.25
C PRO A 121 8.07 -26.63 1.06
N SER A 122 8.48 -25.38 0.87
CA SER A 122 9.57 -24.78 1.62
C SER A 122 9.29 -24.60 3.12
N GLU A 123 8.02 -24.46 3.53
CA GLU A 123 7.65 -24.42 4.95
C GLU A 123 7.99 -25.76 5.64
N LEU A 124 7.68 -26.87 4.98
CA LEU A 124 8.06 -28.20 5.44
C LEU A 124 9.58 -28.40 5.38
N ALA A 125 10.25 -27.87 4.36
CA ALA A 125 11.71 -27.96 4.23
C ALA A 125 12.45 -27.28 5.38
N LYS A 126 11.98 -26.11 5.85
CA LYS A 126 12.56 -25.43 7.03
C LYS A 126 12.51 -26.31 8.28
N LEU A 127 11.36 -26.94 8.55
CA LEU A 127 11.17 -27.81 9.71
C LEU A 127 11.94 -29.13 9.55
N GLY A 128 11.85 -29.77 8.38
CA GLY A 128 12.56 -31.02 8.08
C GLY A 128 14.08 -30.85 8.19
N LEU A 129 14.64 -29.81 7.58
CA LEU A 129 16.06 -29.49 7.68
C LEU A 129 16.49 -29.24 9.12
N LEU A 130 15.72 -28.47 9.89
CA LEU A 130 16.02 -28.19 11.31
C LEU A 130 16.14 -29.48 12.12
N LEU A 131 15.17 -30.38 11.98
CA LEU A 131 15.14 -31.65 12.72
C LEU A 131 16.30 -32.58 12.31
N VAL A 132 16.59 -32.68 11.01
CA VAL A 132 17.71 -33.50 10.52
C VAL A 132 19.06 -32.91 10.94
N LEU A 133 19.24 -31.59 10.85
CA LEU A 133 20.46 -30.91 11.31
C LEU A 133 20.71 -31.15 12.79
N ALA A 134 19.67 -31.06 13.62
CA ALA A 134 19.80 -31.34 15.05
C ALA A 134 20.36 -32.74 15.30
N HIS A 135 19.87 -33.74 14.56
CA HIS A 135 20.34 -35.12 14.67
C HIS A 135 21.77 -35.33 14.13
N VAL A 136 22.06 -34.81 12.94
CA VAL A 136 23.38 -34.93 12.29
C VAL A 136 24.48 -34.31 13.15
N LEU A 137 24.23 -33.11 13.69
CA LEU A 137 25.21 -32.36 14.48
C LEU A 137 25.46 -32.93 15.87
N THR A 138 24.54 -33.74 16.39
CA THR A 138 24.70 -34.45 17.67
C THR A 138 25.29 -35.86 17.53
N SER A 139 25.51 -36.34 16.30
CA SER A 139 26.06 -37.69 16.08
C SER A 139 27.50 -37.84 16.54
N ASP A 140 27.96 -39.05 16.86
CA ASP A 140 29.33 -39.32 17.35
C ASP A 140 30.45 -39.10 16.31
N ARG A 141 30.11 -38.63 15.11
CA ARG A 141 31.06 -38.33 14.03
C ARG A 141 32.06 -37.24 14.43
N PRO A 142 33.28 -37.21 13.87
CA PRO A 142 34.21 -36.10 14.09
C PRO A 142 33.65 -34.79 13.52
N PRO A 143 34.06 -33.61 14.04
CA PRO A 143 33.47 -32.32 13.70
C PRO A 143 33.52 -31.99 12.20
N GLY A 144 34.58 -32.38 11.48
CA GLY A 144 34.66 -32.19 10.03
C GLY A 144 33.61 -33.01 9.26
N ARG A 145 33.36 -34.26 9.66
CA ARG A 145 32.30 -35.08 9.06
C ARG A 145 30.92 -34.54 9.42
N ARG A 146 30.70 -34.07 10.66
CA ARG A 146 29.43 -33.42 11.04
C ARG A 146 29.14 -32.20 10.17
N PHE A 147 30.15 -31.36 9.93
CA PHE A 147 30.04 -30.20 9.04
C PHE A 147 29.69 -30.63 7.61
N LEU A 148 30.41 -31.59 7.03
CA LEU A 148 30.15 -32.07 5.67
C LEU A 148 28.74 -32.63 5.51
N TRP A 149 28.26 -33.45 6.45
CA TRP A 149 26.89 -33.97 6.43
C TRP A 149 25.85 -32.86 6.60
N ALA A 150 26.08 -31.89 7.48
CA ALA A 150 25.18 -30.77 7.67
C ALA A 150 25.07 -29.90 6.40
N VAL A 151 26.19 -29.64 5.73
CA VAL A 151 26.21 -28.93 4.44
C VAL A 151 25.52 -29.75 3.36
N GLY A 152 25.75 -31.06 3.29
CA GLY A 152 25.10 -31.94 2.31
C GLY A 152 23.57 -31.95 2.44
N VAL A 153 23.05 -32.11 3.67
CA VAL A 153 21.60 -32.08 3.92
C VAL A 153 21.01 -30.68 3.72
N TRP A 154 21.76 -29.60 3.97
CA TRP A 154 21.30 -28.25 3.67
C TRP A 154 21.28 -27.94 2.16
N ALA A 155 22.28 -28.41 1.42
CA ALA A 155 22.49 -28.06 0.02
C ALA A 155 21.32 -28.51 -0.88
N VAL A 156 20.72 -29.67 -0.60
CA VAL A 156 19.62 -30.22 -1.41
C VAL A 156 18.38 -29.33 -1.40
N PRO A 157 17.68 -29.07 -0.27
CA PRO A 157 16.51 -28.22 -0.25
C PRO A 157 16.85 -26.77 -0.64
N THR A 158 18.02 -26.26 -0.25
CA THR A 158 18.43 -24.89 -0.60
C THR A 158 18.64 -24.73 -2.09
N GLY A 159 19.33 -25.68 -2.74
CA GLY A 159 19.51 -25.70 -4.20
C GLY A 159 18.18 -25.77 -4.95
N LEU A 160 17.26 -26.64 -4.51
CA LEU A 160 15.91 -26.72 -5.08
C LEU A 160 15.11 -25.41 -4.92
N THR A 161 15.23 -24.72 -3.77
CA THR A 161 14.58 -23.42 -3.58
C THR A 161 15.17 -22.31 -4.45
N LEU A 162 16.49 -22.34 -4.69
CA LEU A 162 17.16 -21.40 -5.61
C LEU A 162 16.74 -21.62 -7.07
N LEU A 163 16.47 -22.87 -7.46
CA LEU A 163 15.88 -23.20 -8.77
C LEU A 163 14.43 -22.67 -8.92
N GLN A 164 13.72 -22.43 -7.82
CA GLN A 164 12.37 -21.83 -7.77
C GLN A 164 12.40 -20.28 -7.61
N PRO A 165 13.48 -19.65 -8.09
CA PRO A 165 14.00 -18.33 -7.67
C PRO A 165 13.59 -17.81 -6.28
N ASP A 166 13.55 -18.64 -5.24
CA ASP A 166 13.10 -18.22 -3.89
C ASP A 166 14.26 -17.85 -2.96
N LEU A 167 14.75 -16.62 -3.12
CA LEU A 167 15.92 -16.13 -2.40
C LEU A 167 15.69 -15.96 -0.88
N SER A 168 14.48 -15.59 -0.45
CA SER A 168 14.18 -15.40 0.99
C SER A 168 14.19 -16.73 1.73
N THR A 169 13.58 -17.78 1.16
CA THR A 169 13.63 -19.12 1.75
C THR A 169 15.07 -19.65 1.78
N ALA A 170 15.82 -19.51 0.69
CA ALA A 170 17.21 -19.96 0.64
C ALA A 170 18.08 -19.26 1.72
N LEU A 171 17.85 -17.97 1.94
CA LEU A 171 18.50 -17.20 3.00
C LEU A 171 18.14 -17.72 4.40
N LEU A 172 16.86 -18.03 4.64
CA LEU A 172 16.41 -18.59 5.92
C LEU A 172 17.01 -19.97 6.19
N LEU A 173 17.06 -20.85 5.19
CA LEU A 173 17.70 -22.18 5.31
C LEU A 173 19.20 -22.07 5.58
N THR A 174 19.87 -21.11 4.93
CA THR A 174 21.30 -20.82 5.15
C THR A 174 21.55 -20.26 6.54
N THR A 175 20.71 -19.33 6.99
CA THR A 175 20.80 -18.77 8.34
C THR A 175 20.55 -19.84 9.41
N LEU A 176 19.59 -20.75 9.16
CA LEU A 176 19.34 -21.90 10.00
C LEU A 176 20.56 -22.82 10.07
N LEU A 177 21.19 -23.17 8.94
CA LEU A 177 22.42 -23.98 8.93
C LEU A 177 23.51 -23.30 9.76
N ALA A 178 23.80 -22.02 9.50
CA ALA A 178 24.84 -21.28 10.21
C ALA A 178 24.58 -21.25 11.72
N ALA A 179 23.34 -20.96 12.13
CA ALA A 179 22.94 -20.96 13.52
C ALA A 179 23.10 -22.34 14.17
N MET A 180 22.65 -23.40 13.50
CA MET A 180 22.76 -24.77 14.01
C MET A 180 24.22 -25.21 14.16
N LEU A 181 25.10 -24.87 13.22
CA LEU A 181 26.53 -25.14 13.31
C LEU A 181 27.19 -24.41 14.49
N ILE A 182 26.81 -23.15 14.72
CA ILE A 182 27.28 -22.35 15.87
C ILE A 182 26.76 -22.95 17.19
N LEU A 183 25.48 -23.29 17.25
CA LEU A 183 24.83 -23.87 18.44
C LEU A 183 25.43 -25.25 18.78
N ALA A 184 25.77 -26.04 17.76
CA ALA A 184 26.45 -27.32 17.90
C ALA A 184 27.96 -27.20 18.21
N ARG A 185 28.49 -25.96 18.31
CA ARG A 185 29.89 -25.65 18.62
C ARG A 185 30.89 -26.25 17.64
N ILE A 186 30.54 -26.28 16.35
CA ILE A 186 31.50 -26.65 15.30
C ILE A 186 32.63 -25.60 15.28
N PRO A 187 33.92 -26.01 15.27
CA PRO A 187 35.01 -25.07 15.40
C PRO A 187 35.04 -24.10 14.22
N TRP A 188 35.32 -22.82 14.53
CA TRP A 188 35.18 -21.69 13.61
C TRP A 188 35.94 -21.84 12.28
N ARG A 189 37.02 -22.63 12.26
CA ARG A 189 37.79 -22.97 11.05
C ARG A 189 36.94 -23.58 9.93
N TYR A 190 35.86 -24.29 10.26
CA TYR A 190 34.92 -24.81 9.26
C TYR A 190 33.81 -23.80 8.89
N LEU A 191 33.60 -22.77 9.71
CA LEU A 191 32.60 -21.73 9.47
C LEU A 191 33.12 -20.59 8.59
N LEU A 192 34.43 -20.32 8.63
CA LEU A 192 35.05 -19.24 7.85
C LEU A 192 34.92 -19.44 6.32
N PRO A 193 35.22 -20.62 5.74
CA PRO A 193 35.16 -20.80 4.29
C PRO A 193 33.79 -20.52 3.66
N PRO A 194 32.65 -21.04 4.18
CA PRO A 194 31.34 -20.74 3.58
C PRO A 194 30.93 -19.27 3.75
N VAL A 195 31.30 -18.62 4.85
CA VAL A 195 31.03 -17.17 5.03
C VAL A 195 31.78 -16.34 3.99
N VAL A 196 33.06 -16.66 3.77
CA VAL A 196 33.88 -16.00 2.74
C VAL A 196 33.34 -16.30 1.35
N ALA A 197 32.96 -17.56 1.08
CA ALA A 197 32.36 -17.95 -0.20
C ALA A 197 31.07 -17.17 -0.50
N VAL A 198 30.18 -17.00 0.48
CA VAL A 198 28.95 -16.19 0.31
C VAL A 198 29.29 -14.72 0.12
N ALA A 199 30.23 -14.16 0.89
CA ALA A 199 30.63 -12.76 0.75
C ALA A 199 31.24 -12.45 -0.63
N VAL A 200 31.97 -13.40 -1.21
CA VAL A 200 32.56 -13.30 -2.55
C VAL A 200 31.52 -13.57 -3.65
N ALA A 201 30.66 -14.57 -3.46
CA ALA A 201 29.64 -14.95 -4.44
C ALA A 201 28.50 -13.92 -4.54
N ALA A 202 28.15 -13.23 -3.45
CA ALA A 202 27.06 -12.24 -3.43
C ALA A 202 27.20 -11.13 -4.49
N PRO A 203 28.33 -10.39 -4.60
CA PRO A 203 28.49 -9.39 -5.66
C PRO A 203 28.56 -10.01 -7.07
N LEU A 204 29.14 -11.21 -7.20
CA LEU A 204 29.22 -11.93 -8.48
C LEU A 204 27.85 -12.47 -8.95
N ALA A 205 26.91 -12.65 -8.04
CA ALA A 205 25.56 -13.13 -8.32
C ALA A 205 24.59 -12.02 -8.76
N LEU A 206 24.95 -10.74 -8.61
CA LEU A 206 24.12 -9.60 -9.03
C LEU A 206 23.63 -9.68 -10.49
N PRO A 207 24.47 -10.00 -11.50
CA PRO A 207 24.00 -10.13 -12.89
C PRO A 207 23.09 -11.34 -13.12
N LEU A 208 23.07 -12.32 -12.22
CA LEU A 208 22.19 -13.50 -12.31
C LEU A 208 20.80 -13.25 -11.72
N LEU A 209 20.60 -12.11 -11.05
CA LEU A 209 19.31 -11.74 -10.48
C LEU A 209 18.31 -11.36 -11.57
N ARG A 210 17.04 -11.72 -11.36
CA ARG A 210 15.94 -11.33 -12.23
C ARG A 210 15.67 -9.82 -12.13
N SER A 211 15.09 -9.22 -13.17
CA SER A 211 14.79 -7.77 -13.21
C SER A 211 14.01 -7.28 -11.99
N TYR A 212 12.97 -8.03 -11.56
CA TYR A 212 12.19 -7.67 -10.37
C TYR A 212 12.99 -7.69 -9.05
N GLN A 213 14.03 -8.53 -8.96
CA GLN A 213 14.89 -8.62 -7.77
C GLN A 213 15.86 -7.43 -7.73
N LEU A 214 16.38 -7.04 -8.90
CA LEU A 214 17.20 -5.85 -9.07
C LEU A 214 16.41 -4.57 -8.79
N GLU A 215 15.18 -4.45 -9.28
CA GLU A 215 14.30 -3.31 -9.00
C GLU A 215 14.00 -3.13 -7.51
N ARG A 216 13.85 -4.24 -6.76
CA ARG A 216 13.68 -4.19 -5.30
C ARG A 216 14.94 -3.70 -4.59
N LEU A 217 16.12 -4.17 -5.03
CA LEU A 217 17.39 -3.74 -4.45
C LEU A 217 17.69 -2.27 -4.78
N GLN A 218 17.51 -1.86 -6.04
CA GLN A 218 17.65 -0.48 -6.48
C GLN A 218 16.68 0.43 -5.73
N GLY A 219 15.40 0.05 -5.63
CA GLY A 219 14.40 0.82 -4.89
C GLY A 219 14.72 0.97 -3.39
N PHE A 220 15.36 -0.03 -2.77
CA PHE A 220 15.84 0.06 -1.40
C PHE A 220 17.00 1.07 -1.25
N PHE A 221 17.98 1.02 -2.14
CA PHE A 221 19.15 1.91 -2.08
C PHE A 221 18.84 3.35 -2.50
N THR A 222 18.08 3.54 -3.57
CA THR A 222 17.72 4.89 -4.06
C THR A 222 16.65 5.54 -3.20
N ARG A 223 15.83 4.74 -2.49
CA ARG A 223 14.64 5.18 -1.75
C ARG A 223 13.71 6.07 -2.60
N SER A 224 13.77 5.93 -3.92
CA SER A 224 12.96 6.73 -4.84
C SER A 224 11.55 6.14 -4.98
N PRO A 225 10.48 6.96 -4.90
CA PRO A 225 9.10 6.54 -5.15
C PRO A 225 8.90 5.87 -6.52
N ASP A 226 9.69 6.27 -7.51
CA ASP A 226 9.49 5.87 -8.91
C ASP A 226 10.00 4.45 -9.19
N ALA A 227 10.84 3.90 -8.31
CA ALA A 227 11.27 2.51 -8.38
C ALA A 227 10.25 1.60 -7.68
N ALA A 228 9.89 0.47 -8.29
CA ALA A 228 8.88 -0.46 -7.75
C ALA A 228 9.16 -0.92 -6.29
N GLY A 229 10.44 -1.11 -5.93
CA GLY A 229 10.85 -1.41 -4.55
C GLY A 229 10.70 -0.23 -3.58
N GLY A 230 10.96 0.99 -4.07
CA GLY A 230 10.85 2.22 -3.29
C GLY A 230 9.39 2.62 -3.03
N TYR A 231 8.50 2.42 -4.01
CA TYR A 231 7.06 2.56 -3.82
C TYR A 231 6.54 1.66 -2.69
N THR A 232 6.90 0.37 -2.72
CA THR A 232 6.46 -0.61 -1.70
C THR A 232 6.90 -0.18 -0.29
N LEU A 233 8.15 0.30 -0.17
CA LEU A 233 8.67 0.81 1.09
C LEU A 233 7.97 2.10 1.54
N GLN A 234 7.73 3.03 0.62
CA GLN A 234 7.02 4.27 0.91
C GLN A 234 5.59 3.99 1.40
N GLN A 235 4.89 3.02 0.79
CA GLN A 235 3.56 2.61 1.24
C GLN A 235 3.59 1.98 2.63
N ALA A 236 4.60 1.16 2.95
CA ALA A 236 4.77 0.63 4.31
C ALA A 236 4.97 1.76 5.35
N HIS A 237 5.76 2.79 5.03
CA HIS A 237 5.93 3.96 5.90
C HIS A 237 4.68 4.82 6.01
N ILE A 238 3.94 5.01 4.91
CA ILE A 238 2.63 5.68 4.91
C ILE A 238 1.64 4.92 5.79
N ALA A 239 1.57 3.60 5.68
CA ALA A 239 0.71 2.74 6.49
C ALA A 239 1.04 2.89 7.98
N LEU A 240 2.34 2.79 8.34
CA LEU A 240 2.81 3.01 9.71
C LEU A 240 2.47 4.41 10.23
N ALA A 241 2.66 5.46 9.42
CA ALA A 241 2.40 6.84 9.81
C ALA A 241 0.90 7.18 9.91
N SER A 242 0.08 6.64 9.01
CA SER A 242 -1.36 6.90 8.95
C SER A 242 -2.12 6.21 10.09
N GLY A 243 -1.65 5.06 10.56
CA GLY A 243 -2.21 4.32 11.69
C GLY A 243 -2.13 5.04 13.04
N GLY A 244 -1.16 5.93 13.24
CA GLY A 244 -0.97 6.58 14.55
C GLY A 244 -0.76 5.57 15.69
N LEU A 245 -1.18 5.93 16.91
CA LEU A 245 -1.01 5.06 18.09
C LEU A 245 -2.10 3.97 18.20
N THR A 246 -3.35 4.31 17.86
CA THR A 246 -4.55 3.48 18.08
C THR A 246 -5.10 2.83 16.83
N GLY A 247 -4.61 3.22 15.65
CA GLY A 247 -5.06 2.68 14.38
C GLY A 247 -6.13 3.52 13.70
N ARG A 248 -6.52 3.05 12.52
CA ARG A 248 -7.55 3.63 11.65
C ARG A 248 -8.75 2.70 11.44
N PHE A 249 -8.77 1.54 12.07
CA PHE A 249 -9.85 0.58 11.90
C PHE A 249 -11.18 1.20 12.33
N GLY A 250 -12.19 1.13 11.46
CA GLY A 250 -13.49 1.77 11.66
C GLY A 250 -13.62 3.16 11.01
N ASP A 251 -12.52 3.82 10.64
CA ASP A 251 -12.59 5.09 9.88
C ASP A 251 -13.11 4.83 8.46
N GLY A 252 -13.92 5.71 7.87
CA GLY A 252 -14.44 5.51 6.51
C GLY A 252 -13.38 5.31 5.40
N VAL A 253 -12.12 5.68 5.67
CA VAL A 253 -10.99 5.58 4.73
C VAL A 253 -10.09 4.37 4.95
N HIS A 254 -10.30 3.55 6.00
CA HIS A 254 -9.35 2.48 6.35
C HIS A 254 -9.21 1.41 5.27
N HIS A 255 -10.33 1.00 4.65
CA HIS A 255 -10.32 0.05 3.54
C HIS A 255 -9.60 0.62 2.31
N LEU A 256 -9.74 1.93 2.05
CA LEU A 256 -9.04 2.58 0.95
C LEU A 256 -7.53 2.57 1.18
N LEU A 257 -7.11 3.02 2.36
CA LEU A 257 -5.72 3.01 2.81
C LEU A 257 -5.06 1.62 2.76
N ALA A 258 -5.81 0.57 3.08
CA ALA A 258 -5.33 -0.82 3.01
C ALA A 258 -5.12 -1.32 1.57
N GLN A 259 -5.81 -0.76 0.57
CA GLN A 259 -5.63 -1.11 -0.85
C GLN A 259 -4.33 -0.54 -1.44
N TYR A 260 -3.85 0.58 -0.89
CA TYR A 260 -2.57 1.19 -1.29
C TYR A 260 -1.35 0.42 -0.77
N LEU A 261 -1.51 -0.42 0.27
CA LEU A 261 -0.43 -1.22 0.83
C LEU A 261 -0.30 -2.56 0.09
N PRO A 262 0.76 -2.79 -0.72
CA PRO A 262 0.97 -4.07 -1.38
C PRO A 262 1.21 -5.17 -0.34
N GLU A 263 0.86 -6.43 -0.65
CA GLU A 263 1.20 -7.59 0.21
C GLU A 263 0.81 -7.45 1.70
N ASN A 264 -0.28 -6.73 1.98
CA ASN A 264 -0.76 -6.40 3.33
C ASN A 264 -1.15 -7.61 4.23
N HIS A 265 -1.18 -8.81 3.65
CA HIS A 265 -1.50 -10.08 4.28
C HIS A 265 -0.27 -11.00 4.45
N THR A 266 0.90 -10.62 3.91
CA THR A 266 2.14 -11.41 3.96
C THR A 266 3.32 -10.55 4.41
N ASP A 267 4.17 -10.10 3.49
CA ASP A 267 5.44 -9.44 3.76
C ASP A 267 5.26 -8.12 4.51
N LEU A 268 4.14 -7.42 4.27
CA LEU A 268 3.80 -6.13 4.89
C LEU A 268 2.69 -6.24 5.96
N ALA A 269 2.50 -7.44 6.53
CA ALA A 269 1.50 -7.65 7.58
C ALA A 269 1.75 -6.80 8.84
N PHE A 270 3.01 -6.52 9.20
CA PHE A 270 3.31 -5.64 10.34
C PHE A 270 2.85 -4.20 10.11
N ALA A 271 3.18 -3.62 8.95
CA ALA A 271 2.69 -2.29 8.57
C ALA A 271 1.16 -2.24 8.48
N SER A 272 0.54 -3.32 7.99
CA SER A 272 -0.92 -3.47 7.90
C SER A 272 -1.60 -3.48 9.28
N ILE A 273 -1.09 -4.29 10.23
CA ILE A 273 -1.58 -4.33 11.62
C ILE A 273 -1.43 -2.96 12.27
N ALA A 274 -0.28 -2.32 12.09
CA ALA A 274 -0.01 -1.01 12.65
C ALA A 274 -0.89 0.11 12.04
N GLN A 275 -1.24 0.00 10.77
CA GLN A 275 -2.16 0.92 10.09
C GLN A 275 -3.58 0.79 10.65
N GLN A 276 -4.05 -0.44 10.85
CA GLN A 276 -5.43 -0.71 11.25
C GLN A 276 -5.65 -0.55 12.75
N PHE A 277 -4.79 -1.16 13.57
CA PHE A 277 -4.95 -1.23 15.03
C PHE A 277 -3.91 -0.39 15.79
N GLY A 278 -3.07 0.34 15.06
CA GLY A 278 -2.14 1.31 15.62
C GLY A 278 -0.77 0.72 15.96
N LEU A 279 0.18 1.62 16.25
CA LEU A 279 1.53 1.22 16.65
C LEU A 279 1.50 0.32 17.89
N VAL A 280 0.58 0.54 18.83
CA VAL A 280 0.46 -0.28 20.04
C VAL A 280 0.20 -1.74 19.68
N ALA A 281 -0.72 -2.03 18.76
CA ALA A 281 -0.98 -3.39 18.31
C ALA A 281 0.23 -4.02 17.60
N GLY A 282 0.95 -3.23 16.77
CA GLY A 282 2.20 -3.65 16.16
C GLY A 282 3.28 -4.00 17.20
N LEU A 283 3.43 -3.18 18.24
CA LEU A 283 4.37 -3.43 19.35
C LEU A 283 3.98 -4.66 20.16
N VAL A 284 2.69 -4.87 20.41
CA VAL A 284 2.17 -6.09 21.05
C VAL A 284 2.51 -7.31 20.20
N ALA A 285 2.31 -7.26 18.88
CA ALA A 285 2.67 -8.37 17.99
C ALA A 285 4.17 -8.70 18.07
N VAL A 286 5.05 -7.69 18.08
CA VAL A 286 6.49 -7.88 18.25
C VAL A 286 6.83 -8.44 19.63
N ALA A 287 6.22 -7.91 20.71
CA ALA A 287 6.47 -8.36 22.09
C ALA A 287 6.02 -9.80 22.32
N VAL A 288 4.84 -10.17 21.84
CA VAL A 288 4.30 -11.54 21.88
C VAL A 288 5.20 -12.49 21.09
N THR A 289 5.71 -12.05 19.95
CA THR A 289 6.63 -12.85 19.14
C THR A 289 7.98 -13.05 19.83
N LEU A 290 8.53 -12.00 20.43
CA LEU A 290 9.73 -12.08 21.26
C LEU A 290 9.56 -13.02 22.44
N LEU A 291 8.38 -12.99 23.08
CA LEU A 291 8.03 -13.91 24.15
C LEU A 291 8.06 -15.36 23.65
N ILE A 292 7.45 -15.67 22.50
CA ILE A 292 7.49 -17.02 21.90
C ILE A 292 8.95 -17.45 21.62
N VAL A 293 9.76 -16.59 21.00
CA VAL A 293 11.18 -16.87 20.72
C VAL A 293 11.95 -17.16 22.02
N TRP A 294 11.74 -16.33 23.04
CA TRP A 294 12.37 -16.53 24.35
C TRP A 294 11.93 -17.87 24.96
N ARG A 295 10.63 -18.17 24.99
CA ARG A 295 10.11 -19.43 25.51
C ARG A 295 10.68 -20.65 24.78
N MET A 296 10.77 -20.61 23.44
CA MET A 296 11.45 -21.66 22.65
C MET A 296 12.93 -21.82 23.03
N ALA A 297 13.66 -20.72 23.22
CA ALA A 297 15.06 -20.77 23.63
C ALA A 297 15.24 -21.32 25.06
N LEU A 298 14.33 -21.00 25.98
CA LEU A 298 14.31 -21.58 27.33
C LEU A 298 14.00 -23.07 27.30
N ALA A 299 13.01 -23.48 26.50
CA ALA A 299 12.67 -24.90 26.32
C ALA A 299 13.87 -25.70 25.79
N GLY A 300 14.61 -25.14 24.81
CA GLY A 300 15.86 -25.73 24.34
C GLY A 300 16.92 -25.89 25.45
N ARG A 301 17.10 -24.87 26.30
CA ARG A 301 18.04 -24.95 27.44
C ARG A 301 17.63 -25.96 28.51
N GLY A 302 16.32 -26.14 28.72
CA GLY A 302 15.78 -27.10 29.68
C GLY A 302 15.82 -28.56 29.19
N SER A 303 16.14 -28.80 27.92
CA SER A 303 16.22 -30.15 27.36
C SER A 303 17.34 -30.97 27.99
N ARG A 304 17.04 -32.22 28.36
CA ARG A 304 18.01 -33.19 28.86
C ARG A 304 18.91 -33.78 27.76
N THR A 305 18.45 -33.74 26.50
CA THR A 305 19.20 -34.26 25.35
C THR A 305 19.77 -33.12 24.51
N SER A 306 20.97 -33.33 23.97
CA SER A 306 21.62 -32.39 23.04
C SER A 306 20.80 -32.16 21.78
N VAL A 307 20.11 -33.20 21.29
CA VAL A 307 19.17 -33.10 20.16
C VAL A 307 18.04 -32.12 20.48
N GLY A 308 17.39 -32.26 21.63
CA GLY A 308 16.30 -31.36 22.01
C GLY A 308 16.75 -29.93 22.26
N MET A 309 17.98 -29.74 22.75
CA MET A 309 18.57 -28.41 22.88
C MET A 309 18.71 -27.73 21.51
N LEU A 310 19.24 -28.44 20.52
CA LEU A 310 19.39 -27.92 19.16
C LEU A 310 18.05 -27.69 18.47
N ILE A 311 17.05 -28.56 18.67
CA ILE A 311 15.71 -28.35 18.11
C ILE A 311 15.06 -27.09 18.69
N GLY A 312 15.02 -26.95 20.02
CA GLY A 312 14.41 -25.79 20.68
C GLY A 312 15.12 -24.48 20.35
N ALA A 313 16.46 -24.47 20.38
CA ALA A 313 17.26 -23.30 20.01
C ALA A 313 17.17 -22.99 18.50
N GLY A 314 17.17 -24.02 17.64
CA GLY A 314 17.00 -23.88 16.20
C GLY A 314 15.65 -23.31 15.83
N LEU A 315 14.57 -23.73 16.49
CA LEU A 315 13.22 -23.19 16.28
C LEU A 315 13.13 -21.72 16.69
N ALA A 316 13.74 -21.38 17.84
CA ALA A 316 13.85 -20.00 18.30
C ALA A 316 14.56 -19.11 17.28
N VAL A 317 15.67 -19.57 16.69
CA VAL A 317 16.40 -18.82 15.66
C VAL A 317 15.59 -18.74 14.37
N LEU A 318 15.04 -19.86 13.87
CA LEU A 318 14.27 -19.89 12.63
C LEU A 318 13.09 -18.91 12.66
N PHE A 319 12.25 -19.03 13.70
CA PHE A 319 11.08 -18.18 13.87
C PHE A 319 11.48 -16.73 14.14
N GLY A 320 12.47 -16.52 15.00
CA GLY A 320 12.95 -15.19 15.35
C GLY A 320 13.53 -14.42 14.17
N THR A 321 14.38 -15.07 13.36
CA THR A 321 14.95 -14.48 12.16
C THR A 321 13.87 -14.12 11.13
N GLN A 322 12.87 -14.97 10.92
CA GLN A 322 11.77 -14.69 10.00
C GLN A 322 11.01 -13.42 10.39
N VAL A 323 10.72 -13.27 11.68
CA VAL A 323 10.03 -12.08 12.22
C VAL A 323 10.92 -10.85 12.12
N ALA A 324 12.20 -10.96 12.49
CA ALA A 324 13.12 -9.84 12.40
C ALA A 324 13.30 -9.33 10.97
N ILE A 325 13.44 -10.22 9.99
CA ILE A 325 13.51 -9.85 8.57
C ILE A 325 12.22 -9.15 8.13
N SER A 326 11.05 -9.69 8.51
CA SER A 326 9.77 -9.07 8.17
C SER A 326 9.64 -7.67 8.76
N VAL A 327 9.85 -7.50 10.07
CA VAL A 327 9.74 -6.20 10.74
C VAL A 327 10.78 -5.21 10.21
N ALA A 328 12.04 -5.63 10.02
CA ALA A 328 13.08 -4.78 9.46
C ALA A 328 12.77 -4.35 8.02
N GLY A 329 12.18 -5.22 7.20
CA GLY A 329 11.71 -4.90 5.86
C GLY A 329 10.60 -3.85 5.85
N ASN A 330 9.59 -3.99 6.72
CA ASN A 330 8.49 -3.02 6.87
C ASN A 330 8.99 -1.63 7.30
N LEU A 331 10.11 -1.58 8.03
CA LEU A 331 10.72 -0.34 8.47
C LEU A 331 11.73 0.22 7.46
N GLY A 332 12.08 -0.50 6.40
CA GLY A 332 13.10 -0.07 5.44
C GLY A 332 14.53 -0.16 5.95
N LEU A 333 14.78 -1.02 6.95
CA LEU A 333 16.12 -1.34 7.43
C LEU A 333 16.79 -2.44 6.59
N LEU A 334 15.97 -3.29 5.98
CA LEU A 334 16.38 -4.31 5.02
C LEU A 334 15.53 -4.22 3.75
N PRO A 335 16.04 -4.62 2.57
CA PRO A 335 15.22 -4.69 1.37
C PRO A 335 14.08 -5.69 1.55
N ILE A 336 12.88 -5.38 1.04
CA ILE A 336 11.65 -6.18 1.15
C ILE A 336 11.72 -7.46 0.25
N ALA A 337 12.91 -7.95 -0.04
CA ALA A 337 13.17 -9.26 -0.62
C ALA A 337 14.61 -9.69 -0.36
N GLY A 338 14.76 -10.81 0.35
CA GLY A 338 15.70 -11.89 0.02
C GLY A 338 17.21 -11.63 0.06
N ILE A 339 17.73 -10.42 0.27
CA ILE A 339 19.18 -10.19 0.08
C ILE A 339 19.91 -10.20 1.43
N PRO A 340 21.03 -10.94 1.54
CA PRO A 340 21.76 -11.12 2.80
C PRO A 340 22.35 -9.81 3.31
N PHE A 341 22.22 -9.57 4.62
CA PHE A 341 23.08 -8.64 5.35
C PHE A 341 24.09 -9.47 6.18
N PRO A 342 25.41 -9.33 5.95
CA PRO A 342 26.40 -10.11 6.66
C PRO A 342 26.66 -9.48 8.04
N LEU A 343 26.32 -10.20 9.11
CA LEU A 343 26.82 -9.87 10.45
C LEU A 343 27.92 -10.88 10.83
N VAL A 344 29.15 -10.40 11.02
CA VAL A 344 30.30 -11.21 11.45
C VAL A 344 30.95 -10.62 12.72
N ARG A 345 30.82 -11.31 13.87
CA ARG A 345 31.88 -11.78 14.81
C ARG A 345 31.32 -12.17 16.23
N PRO A 346 31.82 -13.25 16.89
CA PRO A 346 31.36 -13.75 18.23
C PRO A 346 32.34 -13.40 19.41
N PRO A 347 32.14 -13.74 20.73
CA PRO A 347 31.27 -14.79 21.34
C PRO A 347 30.53 -14.53 22.71
N ARG A 348 29.33 -15.16 22.89
CA ARG A 348 28.75 -15.94 24.04
C ARG A 348 27.23 -16.14 23.84
N TRP A 349 26.74 -17.37 23.60
CA TRP A 349 26.07 -17.59 22.29
C TRP A 349 24.53 -17.81 22.28
N LEU A 350 23.87 -18.35 23.30
CA LEU A 350 22.40 -18.60 23.20
C LEU A 350 21.56 -17.47 23.81
N ALA A 351 22.06 -16.82 24.87
CA ALA A 351 21.42 -15.64 25.46
C ALA A 351 21.62 -14.42 24.59
N ARG A 352 22.79 -14.29 23.94
CA ARG A 352 23.09 -13.14 23.09
C ARG A 352 22.46 -13.19 21.72
N ILE A 353 22.16 -14.35 21.14
CA ILE A 353 21.38 -14.40 19.88
C ILE A 353 19.92 -14.02 20.15
N ALA A 354 19.32 -14.58 21.19
CA ALA A 354 17.97 -14.18 21.61
C ALA A 354 17.95 -12.70 22.04
N PHE A 355 18.94 -12.23 22.79
CA PHE A 355 19.09 -10.83 23.19
C PHE A 355 19.41 -9.91 22.01
N SER A 356 20.27 -10.28 21.06
CA SER A 356 20.55 -9.47 19.87
C SER A 356 19.32 -9.37 18.98
N LEU A 357 18.58 -10.47 18.83
CA LEU A 357 17.29 -10.45 18.12
C LEU A 357 16.28 -9.57 18.86
N THR A 358 16.26 -9.63 20.19
CA THR A 358 15.42 -8.76 21.03
C THR A 358 15.81 -7.29 20.90
N VAL A 359 17.10 -6.97 20.95
CA VAL A 359 17.62 -5.61 20.77
C VAL A 359 17.33 -5.10 19.37
N VAL A 360 17.48 -5.94 18.34
CA VAL A 360 17.14 -5.59 16.95
C VAL A 360 15.64 -5.30 16.83
N LEU A 361 14.78 -6.16 17.39
CA LEU A 361 13.33 -5.97 17.34
C LEU A 361 12.88 -4.74 18.17
N LEU A 362 13.54 -4.44 19.29
CA LEU A 362 13.31 -3.23 20.07
C LEU A 362 13.84 -1.97 19.38
N ALA A 363 15.00 -2.04 18.70
CA ALA A 363 15.52 -0.96 17.89
C ALA A 363 14.62 -0.68 16.68
N CYS A 364 14.09 -1.73 16.05
CA CYS A 364 13.06 -1.65 15.01
C CYS A 364 11.81 -0.94 15.54
N ALA A 365 11.31 -1.34 16.71
CA ALA A 365 10.18 -0.68 17.38
C ALA A 365 10.44 0.82 17.65
N GLY A 366 11.63 1.15 18.16
CA GLY A 366 12.06 2.54 18.38
C GLY A 366 12.16 3.35 17.08
N TYR A 367 12.68 2.75 16.02
CA TYR A 367 12.74 3.37 14.70
C TYR A 367 11.34 3.59 14.11
N GLY A 368 10.42 2.64 14.26
CA GLY A 368 9.02 2.80 13.86
C GLY A 368 8.35 3.98 14.56
N ARG A 369 8.61 4.16 15.85
CA ARG A 369 8.17 5.36 16.61
C ARG A 369 8.81 6.65 16.05
N HIS A 370 10.09 6.62 15.68
CA HIS A 370 10.75 7.78 15.07
C HIS A 370 10.13 8.15 13.72
N VAL A 371 9.81 7.17 12.86
CA VAL A 371 9.12 7.40 11.58
C VAL A 371 7.76 8.07 11.81
N GLN A 372 6.99 7.62 12.80
CA GLN A 372 5.70 8.23 13.14
C GLN A 372 5.81 9.67 13.64
N ILE A 373 6.82 9.99 14.46
CA ILE A 373 6.96 11.32 15.06
C ILE A 373 7.60 12.31 14.08
N ALA A 374 8.76 11.94 13.51
CA ALA A 374 9.56 12.87 12.71
C ALA A 374 9.03 13.03 11.27
N ARG A 375 8.49 11.96 10.67
CA ARG A 375 8.01 11.96 9.28
C ARG A 375 6.50 11.77 9.17
N GLY A 376 5.78 11.62 10.28
CA GLY A 376 4.37 11.27 10.23
C GLY A 376 3.47 12.33 9.60
N ALA A 377 3.79 13.62 9.73
CA ALA A 377 3.02 14.70 9.10
C ALA A 377 3.15 14.67 7.57
N SER A 378 4.39 14.61 7.06
CA SER A 378 4.65 14.56 5.61
C SER A 378 4.14 13.26 4.98
N LEU A 379 4.29 12.12 5.64
CA LEU A 379 3.78 10.84 5.14
C LEU A 379 2.25 10.78 5.11
N ARG A 380 1.56 11.35 6.11
CA ARG A 380 0.10 11.47 6.10
C ARG A 380 -0.40 12.42 5.01
N GLN A 381 0.33 13.51 4.76
CA GLN A 381 0.04 14.41 3.64
C GLN A 381 0.26 13.71 2.30
N ALA A 382 1.38 13.00 2.13
CA ALA A 382 1.65 12.22 0.92
C ALA A 382 0.55 11.18 0.65
N ALA A 383 0.07 10.49 1.70
CA ALA A 383 -1.06 9.57 1.61
C ALA A 383 -2.31 10.28 1.09
N ARG A 384 -2.68 11.43 1.68
CA ARG A 384 -3.82 12.23 1.22
C ARG A 384 -3.65 12.65 -0.22
N THR A 385 -2.50 13.20 -0.61
CA THR A 385 -2.25 13.62 -2.00
C THR A 385 -2.37 12.46 -3.00
N GLN A 386 -1.96 11.24 -2.63
CA GLN A 386 -2.11 10.05 -3.47
C GLN A 386 -3.55 9.56 -3.60
N MET A 387 -4.36 9.79 -2.57
CA MET A 387 -5.77 9.41 -2.51
C MET A 387 -6.71 10.52 -2.99
N THR A 388 -6.25 11.78 -3.11
CA THR A 388 -7.12 12.90 -3.47
C THR A 388 -6.95 13.24 -4.94
N ARG A 389 -8.06 13.31 -5.66
CA ARG A 389 -8.09 13.88 -7.01
C ARG A 389 -9.20 14.91 -7.11
N CYS A 390 -8.85 16.11 -7.55
CA CYS A 390 -9.81 17.22 -7.65
C CYS A 390 -10.13 17.50 -9.12
N VAL A 391 -11.40 17.81 -9.36
CA VAL A 391 -11.93 18.28 -10.65
C VAL A 391 -12.31 19.74 -10.47
N SER A 392 -11.93 20.59 -11.42
CA SER A 392 -12.29 22.02 -11.41
C SER A 392 -13.78 22.19 -11.71
N LEU A 393 -14.46 23.04 -10.93
CA LEU A 393 -15.83 23.46 -11.16
C LEU A 393 -15.79 24.85 -11.80
N PRO A 394 -16.17 25.01 -13.08
CA PRO A 394 -16.05 26.29 -13.75
C PRO A 394 -16.98 27.33 -13.10
N ALA A 395 -16.47 28.54 -12.93
CA ALA A 395 -17.26 29.64 -12.41
C ALA A 395 -18.14 30.28 -13.50
N PRO A 396 -19.37 30.71 -13.17
CA PRO A 396 -20.15 31.57 -14.05
C PRO A 396 -19.39 32.88 -14.30
N ARG A 397 -19.21 33.22 -15.57
CA ARG A 397 -18.51 34.44 -15.98
C ARG A 397 -19.42 35.65 -15.84
N GLY A 398 -18.91 36.81 -15.44
CA GLY A 398 -19.68 38.05 -15.35
C GLY A 398 -20.41 38.38 -16.65
N VAL A 399 -21.63 38.90 -16.53
CA VAL A 399 -22.48 39.34 -17.64
C VAL A 399 -22.00 40.71 -18.11
N ILE A 400 -21.91 40.90 -19.42
CA ILE A 400 -21.65 42.20 -20.03
C ILE A 400 -22.97 42.77 -20.50
N THR A 401 -23.36 43.93 -19.98
CA THR A 401 -24.60 44.61 -20.36
C THR A 401 -24.33 45.94 -21.04
N ASP A 402 -25.30 46.39 -21.82
CA ASP A 402 -25.35 47.75 -22.34
C ASP A 402 -25.73 48.75 -21.23
N ARG A 403 -25.85 50.03 -21.60
CA ARG A 403 -26.18 51.10 -20.66
C ARG A 403 -27.59 51.01 -20.07
N HIS A 404 -28.51 50.29 -20.72
CA HIS A 404 -29.89 50.08 -20.27
C HIS A 404 -30.09 48.72 -19.60
N GLY A 405 -29.04 47.89 -19.51
CA GLY A 405 -29.07 46.57 -18.88
C GLY A 405 -29.35 45.41 -19.84
N ALA A 406 -29.40 45.64 -21.17
CA ALA A 406 -29.55 44.57 -22.14
C ALA A 406 -28.27 43.73 -22.23
N PRO A 407 -28.34 42.39 -22.20
CA PRO A 407 -27.16 41.52 -22.20
C PRO A 407 -26.48 41.49 -23.57
N LEU A 408 -25.22 41.92 -23.60
CA LEU A 408 -24.33 41.83 -24.77
C LEU A 408 -23.56 40.50 -24.78
N ALA A 409 -23.17 40.03 -23.59
CA ALA A 409 -22.61 38.70 -23.38
C ALA A 409 -23.12 38.13 -22.05
N GLY A 410 -23.67 36.92 -22.07
CA GLY A 410 -24.24 36.26 -20.91
C GLY A 410 -23.87 34.77 -20.85
N ASN A 411 -24.43 34.07 -19.87
CA ASN A 411 -24.25 32.62 -19.73
C ASN A 411 -25.60 31.93 -19.94
N ALA A 412 -25.58 30.80 -20.63
CA ALA A 412 -26.66 29.83 -20.59
C ALA A 412 -26.41 28.85 -19.45
N ASP A 413 -27.42 28.66 -18.59
CA ASP A 413 -27.39 27.71 -17.49
C ASP A 413 -27.47 26.29 -18.02
N GLN A 414 -26.30 25.69 -18.21
CA GLN A 414 -26.14 24.30 -18.63
C GLN A 414 -25.33 23.55 -17.58
N SER A 415 -25.71 22.29 -17.38
CA SER A 415 -24.99 21.36 -16.51
C SER A 415 -24.48 20.20 -17.34
N GLU A 416 -23.22 19.84 -17.13
CA GLU A 416 -22.66 18.61 -17.65
C GLU A 416 -23.05 17.44 -16.73
N VAL A 417 -23.71 16.44 -17.29
CA VAL A 417 -24.04 15.19 -16.59
C VAL A 417 -22.84 14.26 -16.73
N ALA A 418 -22.18 13.99 -15.62
CA ALA A 418 -21.11 13.02 -15.52
C ALA A 418 -21.54 11.84 -14.64
N ALA A 419 -20.95 10.67 -14.87
CA ALA A 419 -21.15 9.51 -14.00
C ALA A 419 -19.81 8.89 -13.60
N ILE A 420 -19.81 8.24 -12.44
CA ILE A 420 -18.72 7.43 -11.92
C ILE A 420 -18.90 6.00 -12.46
N PRO A 421 -18.05 5.54 -13.40
CA PRO A 421 -18.28 4.25 -14.06
C PRO A 421 -18.25 3.06 -13.10
N SER A 422 -17.44 3.11 -12.04
CA SER A 422 -17.28 2.02 -11.07
C SER A 422 -18.54 1.79 -10.22
N VAL A 423 -19.33 2.85 -9.99
CA VAL A 423 -20.58 2.80 -9.23
C VAL A 423 -21.72 2.39 -10.15
N LEU A 424 -21.85 3.07 -11.30
CA LEU A 424 -22.97 2.85 -12.21
C LEU A 424 -22.94 1.45 -12.86
N ARG A 425 -21.75 0.86 -13.09
CA ARG A 425 -21.62 -0.53 -13.57
C ARG A 425 -22.21 -1.58 -12.62
N ARG A 426 -22.33 -1.27 -11.33
CA ARG A 426 -22.84 -2.21 -10.30
C ARG A 426 -24.35 -2.12 -10.13
N ASP A 427 -24.98 -1.09 -10.67
CA ASP A 427 -26.40 -0.82 -10.49
C ASP A 427 -27.09 -0.59 -11.85
N PRO A 428 -27.57 -1.66 -12.50
CA PRO A 428 -28.30 -1.54 -13.76
C PRO A 428 -29.55 -0.66 -13.66
N ALA A 429 -30.21 -0.63 -12.50
CA ALA A 429 -31.40 0.20 -12.30
C ALA A 429 -31.05 1.69 -12.30
N ALA A 430 -29.88 2.06 -11.78
CA ALA A 430 -29.37 3.43 -11.87
C ALA A 430 -29.07 3.83 -13.33
N VAL A 431 -28.58 2.90 -14.16
CA VAL A 431 -28.37 3.15 -15.60
C VAL A 431 -29.70 3.41 -16.30
N ASP A 432 -30.72 2.58 -16.04
CA ASP A 432 -32.05 2.73 -16.64
C ASP A 432 -32.73 4.05 -16.23
N ALA A 433 -32.65 4.40 -14.94
CA ALA A 433 -33.18 5.66 -14.41
C ALA A 433 -32.50 6.88 -15.06
N LEU A 434 -31.17 6.83 -15.20
CA LEU A 434 -30.41 7.91 -15.84
C LEU A 434 -30.71 8.01 -17.35
N ALA A 435 -30.82 6.87 -18.03
CA ALA A 435 -31.15 6.80 -19.45
C ALA A 435 -32.53 7.42 -19.74
N GLY A 436 -33.52 7.12 -18.89
CA GLY A 436 -34.86 7.71 -18.97
C GLY A 436 -34.86 9.23 -18.77
N LEU A 437 -34.02 9.76 -17.88
CA LEU A 437 -33.87 11.20 -17.64
C LEU A 437 -33.13 11.92 -18.77
N LEU A 438 -32.17 11.24 -19.42
CA LEU A 438 -31.41 11.78 -20.55
C LEU A 438 -32.12 11.60 -21.90
N GLY A 439 -33.23 10.84 -21.95
CA GLY A 439 -33.92 10.50 -23.20
C GLY A 439 -33.09 9.63 -24.14
N ARG A 440 -32.15 8.83 -23.61
CA ARG A 440 -31.26 7.95 -24.40
C ARG A 440 -31.60 6.48 -24.14
N PRO A 441 -31.32 5.56 -25.09
CA PRO A 441 -31.42 4.13 -24.84
C PRO A 441 -30.50 3.70 -23.69
N PRO A 442 -30.95 2.85 -22.75
CA PRO A 442 -30.10 2.35 -21.65
C PRO A 442 -28.83 1.65 -22.14
N ALA A 443 -28.91 0.94 -23.27
CA ALA A 443 -27.77 0.26 -23.90
C ALA A 443 -26.63 1.24 -24.26
N ASP A 444 -26.96 2.44 -24.74
CA ASP A 444 -25.97 3.44 -25.14
C ASP A 444 -25.26 4.06 -23.93
N VAL A 445 -26.03 4.32 -22.87
CA VAL A 445 -25.50 4.82 -21.59
C VAL A 445 -24.60 3.76 -20.96
N ALA A 446 -25.05 2.49 -20.92
CA ALA A 446 -24.27 1.37 -20.42
C ALA A 446 -22.97 1.17 -21.23
N ALA A 447 -23.03 1.26 -22.57
CA ALA A 447 -21.87 1.15 -23.45
C ALA A 447 -20.85 2.28 -23.20
N THR A 448 -21.32 3.52 -23.08
CA THR A 448 -20.46 4.69 -22.81
C THR A 448 -19.74 4.54 -21.46
N VAL A 449 -20.45 4.03 -20.46
CA VAL A 449 -19.94 3.79 -19.11
C VAL A 449 -18.98 2.59 -19.06
N SER A 450 -19.24 1.53 -19.83
CA SER A 450 -18.42 0.30 -19.81
C SER A 450 -17.07 0.48 -20.50
N HIS A 451 -16.99 1.32 -21.55
CA HIS A 451 -15.74 1.65 -22.24
C HIS A 451 -14.88 2.66 -21.46
N SER A 452 -15.41 3.28 -20.42
CA SER A 452 -14.73 4.30 -19.64
C SER A 452 -14.17 3.71 -18.34
N ASP A 453 -12.84 3.66 -18.24
CA ASP A 453 -12.12 3.35 -17.00
C ASP A 453 -11.63 4.61 -16.24
N GLY A 454 -11.97 5.78 -16.77
CA GLY A 454 -11.68 7.08 -16.13
C GLY A 454 -12.49 7.33 -14.86
N MET A 455 -12.08 8.38 -14.14
CA MET A 455 -12.71 8.80 -12.88
C MET A 455 -14.17 9.24 -13.07
N LEU A 456 -14.44 9.97 -14.15
CA LEU A 456 -15.76 10.41 -14.56
C LEU A 456 -15.91 10.16 -16.06
N VAL A 457 -17.10 9.73 -16.47
CA VAL A 457 -17.51 9.69 -17.87
C VAL A 457 -18.54 10.78 -18.13
N LYS A 458 -18.32 11.56 -19.18
CA LYS A 458 -19.23 12.62 -19.63
C LYS A 458 -20.37 11.97 -20.42
N LEU A 459 -21.61 12.19 -20.02
CA LEU A 459 -22.79 11.57 -20.64
C LEU A 459 -23.60 12.55 -21.51
N GLY A 460 -23.41 13.86 -21.30
CA GLY A 460 -23.99 14.93 -22.11
C GLY A 460 -24.15 16.23 -21.32
N GLU A 461 -24.53 17.29 -22.01
CA GLU A 461 -24.93 18.57 -21.40
C GLU A 461 -26.46 18.64 -21.38
N VAL A 462 -27.03 19.12 -20.27
CA VAL A 462 -28.47 19.29 -20.07
C VAL A 462 -28.79 20.71 -19.63
N ASP A 463 -30.03 21.13 -19.87
CA ASP A 463 -30.54 22.40 -19.38
C ASP A 463 -30.78 22.38 -17.85
N ALA A 464 -31.01 23.55 -17.27
CA ALA A 464 -31.24 23.68 -15.83
C ALA A 464 -32.45 22.86 -15.33
N VAL A 465 -33.50 22.71 -16.15
CA VAL A 465 -34.71 21.96 -15.79
C VAL A 465 -34.43 20.46 -15.70
N THR A 466 -33.81 19.89 -16.73
CA THR A 466 -33.45 18.47 -16.76
C THR A 466 -32.35 18.16 -15.74
N GLY A 467 -31.37 19.06 -15.58
CA GLY A 467 -30.36 18.97 -14.53
C GLY A 467 -30.98 18.95 -13.13
N GLY A 468 -31.96 19.82 -12.86
CA GLY A 468 -32.70 19.82 -11.61
C GLY A 468 -33.43 18.49 -11.33
N ARG A 469 -34.03 17.89 -12.36
CA ARG A 469 -34.68 16.57 -12.25
C ARG A 469 -33.68 15.45 -11.96
N ILE A 470 -32.51 15.47 -12.60
CA ILE A 470 -31.44 14.49 -12.35
C ILE A 470 -30.89 14.63 -10.92
N SER A 471 -30.69 15.86 -10.45
CA SER A 471 -30.27 16.14 -9.07
C SER A 471 -31.31 15.65 -8.06
N ALA A 472 -32.60 15.90 -8.33
CA ALA A 472 -33.70 15.46 -7.47
C ALA A 472 -33.86 13.92 -7.44
N ALA A 473 -33.56 13.24 -8.54
CA ALA A 473 -33.61 11.77 -8.63
C ALA A 473 -32.52 11.08 -7.79
N ARG A 474 -31.44 11.78 -7.41
CA ARG A 474 -30.34 11.27 -6.57
C ARG A 474 -29.79 9.91 -7.05
N VAL A 475 -29.65 9.77 -8.36
CA VAL A 475 -29.15 8.53 -8.97
C VAL A 475 -27.71 8.26 -8.47
N PRO A 476 -27.44 7.09 -7.87
CA PRO A 476 -26.11 6.78 -7.34
C PRO A 476 -25.01 6.87 -8.39
N GLY A 477 -23.92 7.58 -8.06
CA GLY A 477 -22.77 7.72 -8.95
C GLY A 477 -22.93 8.73 -10.08
N VAL A 478 -24.03 9.48 -10.13
CA VAL A 478 -24.22 10.60 -11.07
C VAL A 478 -23.82 11.91 -10.41
N VAL A 479 -23.05 12.73 -11.13
CA VAL A 479 -22.57 14.04 -10.68
C VAL A 479 -22.96 15.07 -11.73
N LEU A 480 -23.60 16.14 -11.29
CA LEU A 480 -23.88 17.31 -12.13
C LEU A 480 -22.77 18.33 -11.92
N LEU A 481 -22.07 18.67 -12.99
CA LEU A 481 -21.02 19.67 -13.00
C LEU A 481 -21.57 20.92 -13.69
N PRO A 482 -21.47 22.12 -13.10
CA PRO A 482 -21.82 23.35 -13.80
C PRO A 482 -20.99 23.45 -15.09
N SER A 483 -21.61 23.78 -16.22
CA SER A 483 -20.91 24.05 -17.48
C SER A 483 -21.53 25.28 -18.15
N PRO A 484 -21.38 26.48 -17.56
CA PRO A 484 -21.99 27.69 -18.09
C PRO A 484 -21.46 27.96 -19.50
N LYS A 485 -22.34 27.97 -20.49
CA LYS A 485 -21.98 28.24 -21.89
C LYS A 485 -22.11 29.72 -22.20
N ARG A 486 -21.04 30.33 -22.69
CA ARG A 486 -21.03 31.74 -23.05
C ARG A 486 -21.90 31.98 -24.29
N VAL A 487 -22.82 32.94 -24.22
CA VAL A 487 -23.75 33.31 -25.30
C VAL A 487 -23.64 34.80 -25.59
N TYR A 488 -23.73 35.18 -26.87
CA TYR A 488 -23.71 36.56 -27.34
C TYR A 488 -25.03 36.87 -28.06
N PRO A 489 -26.07 37.35 -27.35
CA PRO A 489 -27.40 37.54 -27.93
C PRO A 489 -27.43 38.49 -29.13
N ALA A 490 -26.62 39.55 -29.09
CA ALA A 490 -26.52 40.53 -30.17
C ALA A 490 -25.58 40.09 -31.33
N GLY A 491 -24.91 38.94 -31.20
CA GLY A 491 -24.15 38.31 -32.27
C GLY A 491 -23.12 39.23 -32.97
N PRO A 492 -23.10 39.27 -34.32
CA PRO A 492 -22.12 40.05 -35.10
C PRO A 492 -22.12 41.54 -34.81
N LEU A 493 -23.24 42.10 -34.34
CA LEU A 493 -23.41 43.53 -34.10
C LEU A 493 -22.40 44.08 -33.07
N VAL A 494 -22.07 43.25 -32.08
CA VAL A 494 -21.22 43.62 -30.94
C VAL A 494 -19.91 42.85 -30.89
N ALA A 495 -19.77 41.82 -31.75
CA ALA A 495 -18.60 40.96 -31.81
C ALA A 495 -17.25 41.71 -31.94
N PRO A 496 -17.12 42.80 -32.73
CA PRO A 496 -15.83 43.50 -32.88
C PRO A 496 -15.27 44.07 -31.58
N PHE A 497 -16.14 44.55 -30.68
CA PHE A 497 -15.71 45.19 -29.43
C PHE A 497 -15.91 44.31 -28.21
N VAL A 498 -16.99 43.52 -28.12
CA VAL A 498 -17.18 42.55 -27.03
C VAL A 498 -16.12 41.45 -27.12
N GLY A 499 -15.88 40.95 -28.33
CA GLY A 499 -14.97 39.83 -28.58
C GLY A 499 -15.59 38.48 -28.25
N PHE A 500 -14.73 37.50 -27.95
CA PHE A 500 -15.15 36.13 -27.66
C PHE A 500 -14.22 35.45 -26.64
N VAL A 501 -14.67 34.30 -26.13
CA VAL A 501 -13.90 33.41 -25.24
C VAL A 501 -13.45 32.16 -25.99
N GLY A 502 -12.31 31.60 -25.60
CA GLY A 502 -11.78 30.35 -26.15
C GLY A 502 -11.10 29.48 -25.09
N ALA A 503 -10.78 28.24 -25.45
CA ALA A 503 -9.99 27.35 -24.59
C ALA A 503 -8.63 27.98 -24.25
N ASP A 504 -8.11 27.75 -23.05
CA ASP A 504 -6.80 28.17 -22.56
C ASP A 504 -5.63 27.67 -23.43
N THR A 505 -4.52 28.40 -23.40
CA THR A 505 -3.26 28.05 -24.07
C THR A 505 -2.10 28.14 -23.09
N GLU A 506 -0.95 27.56 -23.43
CA GLU A 506 0.27 27.64 -22.61
C GLU A 506 0.69 29.09 -22.26
N LYS A 507 0.41 30.05 -23.17
CA LYS A 507 0.65 31.49 -22.91
C LYS A 507 -0.23 32.03 -21.78
N ASP A 508 -1.46 31.55 -21.67
CA ASP A 508 -2.39 31.97 -20.63
C ASP A 508 -1.97 31.42 -19.27
N HIS A 509 -1.46 30.18 -19.21
CA HIS A 509 -0.87 29.60 -18.00
C HIS A 509 0.38 30.33 -17.52
N LYS A 510 1.18 30.88 -18.44
CA LYS A 510 2.32 31.75 -18.08
C LYS A 510 1.85 33.09 -17.52
N ARG A 511 0.76 33.63 -18.07
CA ARG A 511 0.16 34.89 -17.59
C ARG A 511 -0.59 34.71 -16.26
N TRP A 512 -1.19 33.54 -16.06
CA TRP A 512 -2.00 33.17 -14.89
C TRP A 512 -1.58 31.78 -14.38
N PRO A 513 -0.53 31.69 -13.53
CA PRO A 513 0.01 30.41 -13.06
C PRO A 513 -0.97 29.51 -12.28
N GLY A 514 -2.10 30.07 -11.84
CA GLY A 514 -3.15 29.35 -11.12
C GLY A 514 -4.40 29.06 -11.95
N LEU A 515 -4.35 29.19 -13.28
CA LEU A 515 -5.49 28.92 -14.17
C LEU A 515 -5.71 27.40 -14.31
N PRO A 516 -6.89 26.86 -13.93
CA PRO A 516 -7.26 25.49 -14.26
C PRO A 516 -7.11 25.16 -15.75
N VAL A 517 -6.59 23.96 -16.03
CA VAL A 517 -6.47 23.46 -17.40
C VAL A 517 -7.86 23.21 -17.98
N GLY A 518 -8.09 23.65 -19.22
CA GLY A 518 -9.38 23.54 -19.90
C GLY A 518 -10.34 24.69 -19.61
N GLU A 519 -9.91 25.72 -18.87
CA GLU A 519 -10.74 26.89 -18.58
C GLU A 519 -10.88 27.83 -19.78
N ARG A 520 -12.02 28.52 -19.87
CA ARG A 520 -12.28 29.49 -20.96
C ARG A 520 -11.75 30.87 -20.61
N VAL A 521 -10.96 31.44 -21.52
CA VAL A 521 -10.34 32.77 -21.39
C VAL A 521 -10.79 33.71 -22.51
N GLY A 522 -10.88 35.00 -22.20
CA GLY A 522 -11.17 36.04 -23.18
C GLY A 522 -10.06 36.17 -24.23
N ARG A 523 -10.43 36.09 -25.52
CA ARG A 523 -9.50 36.09 -26.65
C ARG A 523 -9.44 37.41 -27.41
N ALA A 524 -10.53 38.15 -27.44
CA ALA A 524 -10.63 39.43 -28.13
C ALA A 524 -11.47 40.43 -27.34
N GLY A 525 -11.40 41.70 -27.73
CA GLY A 525 -12.28 42.75 -27.23
C GLY A 525 -12.27 42.94 -25.71
N ILE A 526 -13.42 43.36 -25.20
CA ILE A 526 -13.73 43.57 -23.78
C ILE A 526 -13.56 42.25 -23.00
N GLU A 527 -13.93 41.11 -23.59
CA GLU A 527 -13.74 39.79 -22.99
C GLU A 527 -12.29 39.52 -22.61
N ARG A 528 -11.32 39.87 -23.48
CA ARG A 528 -9.89 39.72 -23.20
C ARG A 528 -9.36 40.77 -22.23
N HIS A 529 -9.83 42.01 -22.35
CA HIS A 529 -9.35 43.11 -21.52
C HIS A 529 -9.74 42.93 -20.06
N TYR A 530 -11.02 42.61 -19.81
CA TYR A 530 -11.59 42.42 -18.48
C TYR A 530 -11.65 40.95 -18.05
N ASP A 531 -10.88 40.06 -18.69
CA ASP A 531 -10.90 38.62 -18.41
C ASP A 531 -10.69 38.30 -16.93
N ALA A 532 -9.77 39.00 -16.28
CA ALA A 532 -9.43 38.79 -14.88
C ALA A 532 -10.60 39.00 -13.91
N VAL A 533 -11.49 39.96 -14.23
CA VAL A 533 -12.65 40.30 -13.38
C VAL A 533 -13.91 39.56 -13.83
N LEU A 534 -14.06 39.32 -15.14
CA LEU A 534 -15.19 38.60 -15.71
C LEU A 534 -15.13 37.11 -15.39
N ARG A 535 -13.95 36.47 -15.36
CA ARG A 535 -13.83 35.01 -15.24
C ARG A 535 -14.31 34.43 -13.92
N GLY A 536 -14.21 35.18 -12.83
CA GLY A 536 -14.45 34.66 -11.48
C GLY A 536 -13.34 33.72 -11.01
N VAL A 537 -13.64 32.93 -9.97
CA VAL A 537 -12.70 31.95 -9.40
C VAL A 537 -13.34 30.58 -9.44
N ALA A 538 -12.73 29.66 -10.18
CA ALA A 538 -13.18 28.28 -10.26
C ALA A 538 -13.24 27.61 -8.88
N GLY A 539 -14.26 26.79 -8.69
CA GLY A 539 -14.41 25.91 -7.54
C GLY A 539 -13.65 24.60 -7.76
N GLU A 540 -13.73 23.70 -6.79
CA GLU A 540 -13.13 22.37 -6.90
C GLU A 540 -13.99 21.33 -6.20
N GLN A 541 -14.15 20.17 -6.83
CA GLN A 541 -14.70 18.97 -6.22
C GLN A 541 -13.60 17.91 -6.15
N CYS A 542 -13.17 17.59 -4.93
CA CYS A 542 -12.19 16.54 -4.66
C CYS A 542 -12.88 15.21 -4.34
N PHE A 543 -12.29 14.15 -4.87
CA PHE A 543 -12.69 12.77 -4.69
C PHE A 543 -11.55 11.99 -4.05
N LEU A 544 -11.91 11.09 -3.13
CA LEU A 544 -11.02 10.02 -2.71
C LEU A 544 -10.98 8.96 -3.80
N VAL A 545 -9.79 8.56 -4.24
CA VAL A 545 -9.57 7.55 -5.26
C VAL A 545 -8.80 6.34 -4.72
N ASP A 546 -9.03 5.18 -5.34
CA ASP A 546 -8.25 3.97 -5.12
C ASP A 546 -6.90 4.00 -5.88
N PRO A 547 -6.00 3.02 -5.68
CA PRO A 547 -4.73 2.95 -6.42
C PRO A 547 -4.87 2.87 -7.95
N LYS A 548 -6.07 2.55 -8.46
CA LYS A 548 -6.39 2.50 -9.89
C LYS A 548 -6.98 3.83 -10.39
N GLY A 549 -7.14 4.83 -9.52
CA GLY A 549 -7.68 6.14 -9.84
C GLY A 549 -9.22 6.19 -9.85
N ARG A 550 -9.91 5.16 -9.37
CA ARG A 550 -11.38 5.12 -9.34
C ARG A 550 -11.88 5.84 -8.10
N PRO A 551 -12.88 6.73 -8.20
CA PRO A 551 -13.40 7.43 -7.05
C PRO A 551 -14.20 6.48 -6.15
N VAL A 552 -13.94 6.58 -4.85
CA VAL A 552 -14.57 5.77 -3.79
C VAL A 552 -15.39 6.61 -2.81
N GLY A 553 -15.18 7.94 -2.80
CA GLY A 553 -15.91 8.85 -1.93
C GLY A 553 -15.65 10.31 -2.29
N LEU A 554 -16.50 11.19 -1.76
CA LEU A 554 -16.31 12.64 -1.84
C LEU A 554 -15.41 13.09 -0.69
N GLU A 555 -14.57 14.09 -0.95
CA GLU A 555 -13.74 14.71 0.08
C GLU A 555 -14.10 16.20 0.23
N ARG A 556 -13.24 17.10 -0.24
CA ARG A 556 -13.41 18.54 -0.14
C ARG A 556 -14.21 19.04 -1.34
N HIS A 557 -15.17 19.91 -1.06
CA HIS A 557 -15.90 20.68 -2.05
C HIS A 557 -15.70 22.16 -1.77
N ARG A 558 -15.45 22.94 -2.82
CA ARG A 558 -15.39 24.41 -2.79
C ARG A 558 -16.24 24.94 -3.93
N ASP A 559 -17.24 25.73 -3.58
CA ASP A 559 -18.12 26.36 -4.57
C ASP A 559 -17.34 27.37 -5.44
N PRO A 560 -17.63 27.44 -6.75
CA PRO A 560 -17.09 28.47 -7.61
C PRO A 560 -17.63 29.85 -7.22
N VAL A 561 -16.79 30.87 -7.36
CA VAL A 561 -17.18 32.27 -7.15
C VAL A 561 -17.44 32.92 -8.51
N PRO A 562 -18.66 33.40 -8.80
CA PRO A 562 -18.98 34.08 -10.05
C PRO A 562 -18.09 35.29 -10.30
N GLY A 563 -17.85 35.58 -11.58
CA GLY A 563 -17.16 36.81 -11.99
C GLY A 563 -18.02 38.06 -11.80
N LEU A 564 -17.37 39.22 -11.86
CA LEU A 564 -18.04 40.52 -11.75
C LEU A 564 -18.70 40.91 -13.07
N ASP A 565 -19.92 41.41 -13.00
CA ASP A 565 -20.64 41.95 -14.15
C ASP A 565 -20.04 43.28 -14.62
N LEU A 566 -20.13 43.55 -15.92
CA LEU A 566 -19.61 44.75 -16.56
C LEU A 566 -20.74 45.48 -17.28
N ARG A 567 -21.03 46.71 -16.85
CA ARG A 567 -21.98 47.60 -17.53
C ARG A 567 -21.24 48.56 -18.44
N LEU A 568 -21.54 48.52 -19.72
CA LEU A 568 -20.97 49.43 -20.72
C LEU A 568 -21.80 50.71 -20.86
N SER A 569 -21.18 51.75 -21.43
CA SER A 569 -21.88 52.96 -21.87
C SER A 569 -22.58 52.81 -23.22
N ILE A 570 -22.32 51.71 -23.93
CA ILE A 570 -22.92 51.38 -25.22
C ILE A 570 -24.44 51.30 -25.11
N ASP A 571 -25.13 51.87 -26.07
CA ASP A 571 -26.56 51.78 -26.32
C ASP A 571 -26.78 50.80 -27.49
N LEU A 572 -27.37 49.65 -27.21
CA LEU A 572 -27.55 48.62 -28.22
C LEU A 572 -28.46 49.10 -29.38
N GLY A 573 -29.43 49.97 -29.10
CA GLY A 573 -30.31 50.52 -30.11
C GLY A 573 -29.57 51.47 -31.05
N LEU A 574 -28.69 52.32 -30.50
CA LEU A 574 -27.86 53.21 -31.30
C LEU A 574 -26.83 52.41 -32.13
N GLN A 575 -26.22 51.37 -31.55
CA GLN A 575 -25.31 50.47 -32.26
C GLN A 575 -25.97 49.79 -33.47
N GLN A 576 -27.25 49.37 -33.35
CA GLN A 576 -28.03 48.81 -34.46
C GLN A 576 -28.21 49.82 -35.59
N GLN A 577 -28.64 51.04 -35.26
CA GLN A 577 -28.86 52.10 -36.24
C GLN A 577 -27.55 52.50 -36.95
N LEU A 578 -26.47 52.64 -36.18
CA LEU A 578 -25.16 53.01 -36.70
C LEU A 578 -24.60 51.94 -37.63
N SER A 579 -24.75 50.65 -37.27
CA SER A 579 -24.29 49.53 -38.11
C SER A 579 -25.09 49.44 -39.42
N ALA A 580 -26.40 49.67 -39.38
CA ALA A 580 -27.24 49.70 -40.57
C ALA A 580 -26.88 50.87 -41.51
N ALA A 581 -26.68 52.07 -40.94
CA ALA A 581 -26.27 53.25 -41.70
C ALA A 581 -24.88 53.08 -42.33
N LEU A 582 -23.92 52.53 -41.58
CA LEU A 582 -22.58 52.25 -42.07
C LEU A 582 -22.59 51.19 -43.18
N GLY A 583 -23.36 50.12 -43.03
CA GLY A 583 -23.53 49.09 -44.06
C GLY A 583 -24.12 49.65 -45.36
N GLY A 584 -25.13 50.51 -45.25
CA GLY A 584 -25.70 51.24 -46.38
C GLY A 584 -24.68 52.14 -47.08
N ALA A 585 -23.90 52.90 -46.30
CA ALA A 585 -22.85 53.78 -46.84
C ALA A 585 -21.75 52.99 -47.56
N LEU A 586 -21.29 51.87 -46.99
CA LEU A 586 -20.25 51.02 -47.59
C LEU A 586 -20.71 50.38 -48.91
N THR A 587 -21.95 49.92 -48.95
CA THR A 587 -22.55 49.35 -50.16
C THR A 587 -22.64 50.40 -51.26
N ALA A 588 -23.02 51.64 -50.91
CA ALA A 588 -23.12 52.74 -51.85
C ALA A 588 -21.74 53.22 -52.35
N SER A 589 -20.70 53.18 -51.51
CA SER A 589 -19.35 53.60 -51.88
C SER A 589 -18.53 52.53 -52.59
N GLY A 590 -19.01 51.28 -52.65
CA GLY A 590 -18.25 50.12 -53.11
C GLY A 590 -17.01 49.83 -52.25
N GLY A 591 -17.06 50.16 -50.96
CA GLY A 591 -15.93 50.04 -50.03
C GLY A 591 -15.99 48.76 -49.21
N ASP A 592 -14.81 48.18 -48.91
CA ASP A 592 -14.71 46.90 -48.18
C ASP A 592 -14.64 47.05 -46.65
N LEU A 593 -14.26 48.23 -46.14
CA LEU A 593 -14.04 48.49 -44.71
C LEU A 593 -14.56 49.87 -44.30
N GLY A 594 -15.21 49.93 -43.14
CA GLY A 594 -15.67 51.18 -42.54
C GLY A 594 -15.76 51.08 -41.03
N ALA A 595 -15.65 52.23 -40.36
CA ALA A 595 -15.82 52.35 -38.91
C ALA A 595 -16.59 53.64 -38.60
N ALA A 596 -17.42 53.59 -37.57
CA ALA A 596 -18.16 54.74 -37.06
C ALA A 596 -18.17 54.71 -35.53
N VAL A 597 -18.18 55.88 -34.91
CA VAL A 597 -18.20 56.04 -33.46
C VAL A 597 -19.24 57.09 -33.11
N ALA A 598 -20.14 56.74 -32.19
CA ALA A 598 -21.01 57.69 -31.53
C ALA A 598 -20.50 57.93 -30.11
N MET A 599 -20.49 59.19 -29.69
CA MET A 599 -20.03 59.54 -28.35
C MET A 599 -20.89 60.65 -27.77
N ASP A 600 -21.08 60.62 -26.45
CA ASP A 600 -21.62 61.74 -25.72
C ASP A 600 -20.53 62.83 -25.60
N PRO A 601 -20.70 63.99 -26.24
CA PRO A 601 -19.67 65.02 -26.24
C PRO A 601 -19.46 65.66 -24.85
N LYS A 602 -20.39 65.49 -23.91
CA LYS A 602 -20.29 66.04 -22.55
C LYS A 602 -19.52 65.13 -21.60
N THR A 603 -19.69 63.82 -21.75
CA THR A 603 -19.12 62.83 -20.82
C THR A 603 -17.97 62.02 -21.41
N GLY A 604 -17.78 62.07 -22.73
CA GLY A 604 -16.79 61.27 -23.44
C GLY A 604 -17.15 59.78 -23.53
N GLN A 605 -18.33 59.38 -23.07
CA GLN A 605 -18.80 58.00 -23.15
C GLN A 605 -19.03 57.59 -24.61
N VAL A 606 -18.55 56.40 -24.98
CA VAL A 606 -18.89 55.77 -26.27
C VAL A 606 -20.30 55.20 -26.16
N LEU A 607 -21.17 55.59 -27.09
CA LEU A 607 -22.59 55.21 -27.14
C LEU A 607 -22.83 54.12 -28.16
#